data_AF-A0A9E5B1Q9-F1
#
_entry.id   AF-A0A9E5B1Q9-F1
#
_cell.length_a   1.000
_cell.length_b   1.000
_cell.length_c   1.000
_cell.angle_alpha   90.00
_cell.angle_beta   90.00
_cell.angle_gamma   90.00
#
_symmetry.space_group_name_H-M   'P 1'
#
loop_
_entity.id
_entity.type
_entity.pdbx_description
1 polymer ?
#
loop_
_entity_poly.entity_id
_entity_poly.type
_entity_poly.pdbx_seq_one_letter_code
_entity_poly.pdbx_strand_id
1 'polypeptide(L)'
;MEWLTNLLVPGGRFLGIEWNTWKVVGWIGNTVFFSRFIVQWYATEKRKQVVVPVAFWWLSLVGSFTLLSYALFYKKDSVFIFAYAFTWIPYIRNLVIQRRHAKAHIDCVKCDFTATPDARFCSQCGAPLNSVADTVAK
;
A
#
# COMPACT_ATOMS: atom_id res chain seq x y z
N MET A 1 -27.71 -2.62 -34.95
CA MET A 1 -27.29 -2.70 -33.53
C MET A 1 -27.13 -4.13 -33.03
N GLU A 2 -27.59 -5.16 -33.76
CA GLU A 2 -27.48 -6.57 -33.34
C GLU A 2 -26.09 -7.21 -33.51
N TRP A 3 -25.26 -6.66 -34.39
CA TRP A 3 -23.87 -7.11 -34.58
C TRP A 3 -22.99 -6.81 -33.36
N LEU A 4 -23.28 -5.71 -32.66
CA LEU A 4 -22.54 -5.25 -31.49
C LEU A 4 -22.94 -6.05 -30.25
N THR A 5 -24.23 -6.40 -30.12
CA THR A 5 -24.73 -7.28 -29.07
C THR A 5 -24.25 -8.72 -29.24
N ASN A 6 -24.18 -9.28 -30.46
CA ASN A 6 -23.59 -10.61 -30.66
C ASN A 6 -22.07 -10.65 -30.49
N LEU A 7 -21.36 -9.54 -30.72
CA LEU A 7 -19.91 -9.44 -30.51
C LEU A 7 -19.56 -9.23 -29.02
N LEU A 8 -20.26 -8.35 -28.31
CA LEU A 8 -20.02 -8.09 -26.88
C LEU A 8 -20.69 -9.12 -25.96
N VAL A 9 -21.80 -9.72 -26.40
CA VAL A 9 -22.62 -10.64 -25.60
C VAL A 9 -23.06 -11.85 -26.44
N PRO A 10 -22.14 -12.76 -26.83
CA PRO A 10 -22.55 -14.01 -27.45
C PRO A 10 -23.39 -14.83 -26.45
N GLY A 11 -24.67 -15.08 -26.75
CA GLY A 11 -25.52 -16.00 -25.98
C GLY A 11 -25.79 -15.60 -24.52
N GLY A 12 -25.81 -14.30 -24.20
CA GLY A 12 -26.03 -13.81 -22.82
C GLY A 12 -24.77 -13.77 -21.94
N ARG A 13 -23.60 -14.16 -22.48
CA ARG A 13 -22.31 -14.10 -21.78
C ARG A 13 -21.50 -12.89 -22.25
N PHE A 14 -21.49 -11.81 -21.47
CA PHE A 14 -20.68 -10.63 -21.81
C PHE A 14 -19.19 -11.01 -21.81
N LEU A 15 -18.53 -10.87 -22.97
CA LEU A 15 -17.14 -11.29 -23.25
C LEU A 15 -16.85 -12.80 -23.04
N GLY A 16 -17.85 -13.67 -23.11
CA GLY A 16 -17.66 -15.11 -22.83
C GLY A 16 -17.42 -15.43 -21.34
N ILE A 17 -17.58 -14.44 -20.45
CA ILE A 17 -17.40 -14.56 -19.02
C ILE A 17 -18.78 -14.72 -18.38
N GLU A 18 -19.00 -15.82 -17.66
CA GLU A 18 -20.20 -15.95 -16.84
C GLU A 18 -20.10 -15.04 -15.61
N TRP A 19 -20.99 -14.07 -15.49
CA TRP A 19 -20.99 -13.13 -14.37
C TRP A 19 -21.58 -13.80 -13.13
N ASN A 20 -20.78 -13.88 -12.09
CA ASN A 20 -21.16 -14.37 -10.76
C ASN A 20 -20.81 -13.28 -9.74
N THR A 21 -21.60 -13.15 -8.67
CA THR A 21 -21.33 -12.26 -7.54
C THR A 21 -19.86 -12.35 -7.08
N TRP A 22 -19.28 -13.55 -7.04
CA TRP A 22 -17.87 -13.73 -6.69
C TRP A 22 -16.89 -13.14 -7.70
N LYS A 23 -17.18 -13.20 -9.01
CA LYS A 23 -16.33 -12.56 -10.03
C LYS A 23 -16.38 -11.04 -9.91
N VAL A 24 -17.53 -10.46 -9.55
CA VAL A 24 -17.63 -9.02 -9.28
C VAL A 24 -16.73 -8.63 -8.11
N VAL A 25 -16.73 -9.40 -7.03
CA VAL A 25 -15.81 -9.20 -5.89
C VAL A 25 -14.34 -9.28 -6.34
N GLY A 26 -13.98 -10.26 -7.17
CA GLY A 26 -12.63 -10.37 -7.74
C GLY A 26 -12.24 -9.15 -8.58
N TRP A 27 -13.16 -8.64 -9.41
CA TRP A 27 -12.94 -7.42 -10.19
C TRP A 27 -12.78 -6.18 -9.32
N ILE A 28 -13.60 -6.03 -8.28
CA ILE A 28 -13.45 -4.95 -7.29
C ILE A 28 -12.07 -5.04 -6.62
N GLY A 29 -11.65 -6.24 -6.21
CA GLY A 29 -10.32 -6.48 -5.65
C GLY A 29 -9.20 -6.02 -6.59
N ASN A 30 -9.31 -6.34 -7.89
CA ASN A 30 -8.36 -5.87 -8.90
C ASN A 30 -8.38 -4.35 -9.07
N THR A 31 -9.54 -3.71 -9.08
CA THR A 31 -9.65 -2.24 -9.16
C THR A 31 -9.01 -1.56 -7.95
N VAL A 32 -9.27 -2.06 -6.74
CA VAL A 32 -8.63 -1.57 -5.51
C VAL A 32 -7.11 -1.80 -5.56
N PHE A 33 -6.67 -2.95 -6.04
CA PHE A 33 -5.25 -3.23 -6.17
C PHE A 33 -4.57 -2.36 -7.23
N PHE A 34 -5.27 -1.97 -8.29
CA PHE A 34 -4.74 -1.08 -9.33
C PHE A 34 -4.74 0.39 -8.88
N SER A 35 -5.74 0.81 -8.08
CA SER A 35 -5.85 2.20 -7.61
C SER A 35 -4.62 2.67 -6.80
N ARG A 36 -3.84 1.74 -6.23
CA ARG A 36 -2.56 2.06 -5.57
C ARG A 36 -1.58 2.82 -6.46
N PHE A 37 -1.54 2.51 -7.76
CA PHE A 37 -0.66 3.21 -8.71
C PHE A 37 -1.16 4.62 -8.98
N ILE A 38 -2.48 4.81 -9.03
CA ILE A 38 -3.10 6.13 -9.18
C ILE A 38 -2.75 6.99 -7.94
N VAL A 39 -2.89 6.44 -6.74
CA VAL A 39 -2.54 7.15 -5.49
C VAL A 39 -1.05 7.48 -5.43
N GLN A 40 -0.20 6.56 -5.86
CA GLN A 40 1.24 6.81 -5.95
C GLN A 40 1.53 7.92 -6.95
N TRP A 41 0.99 7.85 -8.17
CA TRP A 41 1.17 8.88 -9.19
C TRP A 41 0.72 10.26 -8.70
N TYR A 42 -0.46 10.33 -8.08
CA TYR A 42 -0.96 11.56 -7.50
C TYR A 42 0.00 12.13 -6.43
N ALA A 43 0.52 11.27 -5.54
CA ALA A 43 1.46 11.68 -4.51
C ALA A 43 2.81 12.14 -5.09
N THR A 44 3.31 11.47 -6.13
CA THR A 44 4.56 11.84 -6.80
C THR A 44 4.43 13.15 -7.55
N GLU A 45 3.31 13.39 -8.22
CA GLU A 45 3.04 14.64 -8.95
C GLU A 45 3.01 15.83 -7.99
N LYS A 46 2.29 15.66 -6.86
CA LYS A 46 2.17 16.70 -5.83
C LYS A 46 3.51 17.05 -5.19
N ARG A 47 4.41 16.08 -5.02
CA ARG A 47 5.72 16.27 -4.34
C ARG A 47 6.90 16.42 -5.31
N LYS A 48 6.69 16.25 -6.62
CA LYS A 48 7.72 16.19 -7.67
C LYS A 48 8.89 15.24 -7.36
N GLN A 49 8.61 14.19 -6.60
CA GLN A 49 9.59 13.21 -6.12
C GLN A 49 8.95 11.83 -6.13
N VAL A 50 9.77 10.79 -6.36
CA VAL A 50 9.32 9.39 -6.31
C VAL A 50 9.09 8.99 -4.86
N VAL A 51 7.89 9.26 -4.36
CA VAL A 51 7.46 8.99 -2.98
C VAL A 51 6.37 7.93 -2.97
N VAL A 52 6.51 6.93 -2.11
CA VAL A 52 5.48 5.92 -1.86
C VAL A 52 4.63 6.35 -0.65
N PRO A 53 3.36 6.76 -0.83
CA PRO A 53 2.53 7.22 0.27
C PRO A 53 2.09 6.06 1.17
N VAL A 54 1.79 6.33 2.45
CA VAL A 54 1.27 5.30 3.39
C VAL A 54 0.01 4.61 2.85
N ALA A 55 -0.84 5.37 2.15
CA ALA A 55 -2.06 4.85 1.52
C ALA A 55 -1.79 3.75 0.48
N PHE A 56 -0.62 3.75 -0.17
CA PHE A 56 -0.23 2.69 -1.11
C PHE A 56 -0.13 1.32 -0.42
N TRP A 57 0.47 1.28 0.77
CA TRP A 57 0.63 0.04 1.53
C TRP A 57 -0.72 -0.48 2.04
N TRP A 58 -1.61 0.42 2.49
CA TRP A 58 -2.96 0.05 2.91
C TRP A 58 -3.82 -0.48 1.77
N LEU A 59 -3.83 0.19 0.62
CA LEU A 59 -4.55 -0.28 -0.57
C LEU A 59 -4.04 -1.64 -1.04
N SER A 60 -2.72 -1.86 -0.96
CA SER A 60 -2.11 -3.14 -1.33
C SER A 60 -2.54 -4.27 -0.39
N LEU A 61 -2.64 -4.02 0.92
CA LEU A 61 -3.15 -4.98 1.90
C LEU A 61 -4.63 -5.30 1.68
N VAL A 62 -5.46 -4.28 1.48
CA VAL A 62 -6.90 -4.48 1.26
C VAL A 62 -7.15 -5.20 -0.07
N GLY A 63 -6.50 -4.77 -1.15
CA GLY A 63 -6.65 -5.39 -2.47
C GLY A 63 -6.20 -6.85 -2.47
N SER A 64 -5.04 -7.15 -1.87
CA SER A 64 -4.56 -8.54 -1.73
C SER A 64 -5.47 -9.37 -0.81
N PHE A 65 -6.04 -8.81 0.25
CA PHE A 65 -7.04 -9.50 1.09
C PHE A 65 -8.29 -9.88 0.30
N THR A 66 -8.84 -8.93 -0.48
CA THR A 66 -10.03 -9.17 -1.29
C THR A 66 -9.76 -10.23 -2.36
N LEU A 67 -8.60 -10.17 -3.01
CA LEU A 67 -8.20 -11.12 -4.05
C LEU A 67 -7.87 -12.51 -3.46
N LEU A 68 -7.25 -12.57 -2.28
CA LEU A 68 -7.03 -13.81 -1.54
C LEU A 68 -8.37 -14.45 -1.15
N SER A 69 -9.31 -13.66 -0.64
CA SER A 69 -10.66 -14.13 -0.31
C SER A 69 -11.35 -14.70 -1.55
N TYR A 70 -11.32 -13.98 -2.68
CA TYR A 70 -11.84 -14.48 -3.95
C TYR A 70 -11.17 -15.80 -4.39
N ALA A 71 -9.85 -15.89 -4.29
CA ALA A 71 -9.09 -17.08 -4.67
C ALA A 71 -9.45 -18.28 -3.79
N LEU A 72 -9.63 -18.09 -2.48
CA LEU A 72 -10.00 -19.15 -1.55
C LEU A 72 -11.43 -19.67 -1.76
N PHE A 73 -12.40 -18.77 -1.97
CA PHE A 73 -13.82 -19.15 -2.04
C PHE A 73 -14.25 -19.65 -3.41
N TYR A 74 -13.72 -19.10 -4.51
CA TYR A 74 -14.22 -19.37 -5.85
C TYR A 74 -13.32 -20.29 -6.68
N LYS A 75 -12.02 -19.98 -6.75
CA LYS A 75 -11.09 -20.63 -7.69
C LYS A 75 -10.25 -21.75 -7.07
N LYS A 76 -9.98 -21.69 -5.76
CA LYS A 76 -9.09 -22.60 -5.00
C LYS A 76 -7.73 -22.82 -5.68
N ASP A 77 -7.27 -21.85 -6.48
CA ASP A 77 -6.00 -21.92 -7.18
C ASP A 77 -4.87 -21.64 -6.19
N SER A 78 -4.04 -22.66 -5.93
CA SER A 78 -2.92 -22.58 -4.99
C SER A 78 -1.95 -21.45 -5.35
N VAL A 79 -1.66 -21.26 -6.64
CA VAL A 79 -0.74 -20.23 -7.15
C VAL A 79 -1.21 -18.82 -6.76
N PHE A 80 -2.51 -18.51 -6.92
CA PHE A 80 -3.05 -17.20 -6.55
C PHE A 80 -3.08 -16.99 -5.04
N ILE A 81 -3.42 -18.04 -4.28
CA ILE A 81 -3.43 -18.00 -2.82
C ILE A 81 -2.03 -17.66 -2.31
N PHE A 82 -0.99 -18.37 -2.77
CA PHE A 82 0.38 -18.09 -2.38
C PHE A 82 0.84 -16.70 -2.85
N ALA A 83 0.51 -16.28 -4.08
CA ALA A 83 0.86 -14.95 -4.57
C ALA A 83 0.32 -13.82 -3.68
N TYR A 84 -0.95 -13.89 -3.27
CA TYR A 84 -1.54 -12.87 -2.39
C TYR A 84 -1.17 -13.02 -0.92
N ALA A 85 -0.89 -14.23 -0.44
CA ALA A 85 -0.42 -14.46 0.92
C ALA A 85 1.01 -13.93 1.13
N PHE A 86 1.93 -14.19 0.20
CA PHE A 86 3.32 -13.75 0.34
C PHE A 86 3.49 -12.24 0.14
N THR A 87 2.62 -11.60 -0.64
CA THR A 87 2.67 -10.14 -0.84
C THR A 87 2.37 -9.34 0.43
N TRP A 88 1.71 -9.93 1.44
CA TRP A 88 1.48 -9.26 2.73
C TRP A 88 2.76 -8.98 3.51
N ILE A 89 3.76 -9.86 3.41
CA ILE A 89 5.02 -9.76 4.15
C ILE A 89 5.73 -8.43 3.86
N PRO A 90 6.05 -8.07 2.60
CA PRO A 90 6.70 -6.79 2.32
C PRO A 90 5.81 -5.59 2.65
N TYR A 91 4.48 -5.70 2.50
CA TYR A 91 3.56 -4.58 2.80
C TYR A 91 3.54 -4.24 4.28
N ILE A 92 3.41 -5.25 5.15
CA ILE A 92 3.42 -5.06 6.61
C ILE A 92 4.80 -4.57 7.06
N ARG A 93 5.89 -5.18 6.57
CA ARG A 93 7.26 -4.75 6.90
C ARG A 93 7.47 -3.27 6.57
N ASN A 94 7.08 -2.83 5.37
CA ASN A 94 7.28 -1.46 4.94
C ASN A 94 6.42 -0.48 5.74
N LEU A 95 5.19 -0.85 6.09
CA LEU A 95 4.34 -0.05 6.97
C LEU A 95 4.94 0.10 8.38
N VAL A 96 5.52 -0.98 8.93
CA VAL A 96 6.19 -0.95 10.23
C VAL A 96 7.44 -0.07 10.19
N ILE A 97 8.29 -0.21 9.17
CA ILE A 97 9.50 0.61 8.99
C ILE A 97 9.11 2.08 8.89
N GLN A 98 8.12 2.41 8.05
CA GLN A 98 7.66 3.79 7.88
C GLN A 98 7.12 4.39 9.19
N ARG A 99 6.36 3.61 9.98
CA ARG A 99 5.91 4.04 11.31
C ARG A 99 7.06 4.23 12.29
N ARG A 100 8.10 3.39 12.25
CA ARG A 100 9.28 3.54 13.11
C ARG A 100 10.07 4.80 12.75
N HIS A 101 10.29 5.07 11.46
CA HIS A 101 10.93 6.32 11.02
C HIS A 101 10.15 7.56 11.45
N ALA A 102 8.83 7.54 11.37
CA ALA A 102 8.00 8.66 11.84
C ALA A 102 8.18 8.90 13.35
N LYS A 103 8.31 7.84 14.16
CA LYS A 103 8.53 7.93 15.61
C LYS A 103 9.97 8.24 16.02
N ALA A 104 10.93 8.01 15.12
CA ALA A 104 12.36 8.21 15.42
C ALA A 104 12.80 9.68 15.34
N HIS A 105 11.90 10.59 14.97
CA HIS A 105 12.21 12.02 15.02
C HIS A 105 12.37 12.44 16.49
N ILE A 106 13.36 13.29 16.74
CA ILE A 106 13.76 13.69 18.09
C ILE A 106 13.38 15.14 18.25
N ASP A 107 12.64 15.46 19.31
CA ASP A 107 12.28 16.84 19.63
C ASP A 107 13.38 17.51 20.45
N CYS A 108 13.77 18.72 20.05
CA CYS A 108 14.79 19.47 20.74
C CYS A 108 14.25 20.10 22.03
N VAL A 109 14.77 19.71 23.20
CA VAL A 109 14.34 20.23 24.52
C VAL A 109 14.43 21.76 24.63
N LYS A 110 15.34 22.41 23.90
CA LYS A 110 15.59 23.86 23.99
C LYS A 110 14.65 24.71 23.13
N CYS A 111 14.25 24.21 21.96
CA CYS A 111 13.54 25.00 20.96
C CYS A 111 12.32 24.29 20.35
N ASP A 112 11.98 23.10 20.86
CA ASP A 112 10.85 22.26 20.43
C ASP A 112 10.83 21.93 18.93
N PHE A 113 11.99 21.97 18.29
CA PHE A 113 12.14 21.64 16.87
C PHE A 113 12.29 20.12 16.70
N THR A 114 11.44 19.54 15.84
CA THR A 114 11.50 18.13 15.46
C THR A 114 12.62 17.90 14.45
N ALA A 115 13.71 17.28 14.90
CA ALA A 115 14.89 16.97 14.10
C ALA A 115 14.82 15.57 13.49
N THR A 116 15.62 15.35 12.43
CA THR A 116 15.76 14.02 11.82
C THR A 116 16.45 13.05 12.79
N PRO A 117 16.13 11.74 12.74
CA PRO A 117 16.67 10.75 13.67
C PRO A 117 18.21 10.68 13.71
N ASP A 118 18.86 11.01 12.59
CA ASP A 118 20.30 10.90 12.41
C ASP A 118 21.06 12.19 12.74
N ALA A 119 20.37 13.27 13.12
CA ALA A 119 20.99 14.56 13.43
C ALA A 119 21.60 14.56 14.84
N ARG A 120 22.90 14.86 14.95
CA ARG A 120 23.58 15.04 16.26
C ARG A 120 23.33 16.41 16.90
N PHE A 121 23.00 17.41 16.08
CA PHE A 121 22.78 18.79 16.51
C PHE A 121 21.49 19.34 15.91
N CYS A 122 20.80 20.21 16.66
CA CYS A 122 19.62 20.91 16.18
C CYS A 122 20.00 21.97 15.14
N SER A 123 19.35 21.96 13.97
CA SER A 123 19.57 22.94 12.90
C SER A 123 19.12 24.36 13.24
N GLN A 124 18.25 24.52 14.24
CA GLN A 124 17.70 25.82 14.62
C GLN A 124 18.48 26.50 15.76
N CYS A 125 18.86 25.74 16.80
CA CYS A 125 19.48 26.32 18.00
C CYS A 125 20.91 25.83 18.27
N GLY A 126 21.44 24.89 17.48
CA GLY A 126 22.79 24.32 17.66
C GLY A 126 22.97 23.45 18.90
N ALA A 127 21.92 23.20 19.68
CA ALA A 127 22.00 22.32 20.85
C ALA A 127 22.26 20.86 20.43
N PRO A 128 23.02 20.08 21.23
CA PRO A 128 23.17 18.65 20.99
C PRO A 128 21.81 17.96 21.16
N LEU A 129 21.46 17.11 20.20
CA LEU A 129 20.29 16.25 20.27
C LEU A 129 20.76 14.93 20.88
N ASN A 130 20.38 14.66 22.13
CA ASN A 130 20.65 13.36 22.74
C ASN A 130 19.82 12.33 21.98
N SER A 131 20.48 11.51 21.17
CA SER A 131 19.81 10.47 20.43
C SER A 131 19.30 9.42 21.42
N VAL A 132 18.11 8.86 21.18
CA VAL A 132 17.58 7.74 21.97
C VAL A 132 18.56 6.54 21.99
N ALA A 133 19.47 6.45 21.01
CA ALA A 133 20.53 5.45 20.96
C ALA A 133 21.53 5.56 22.13
N ASP A 134 21.75 6.75 22.69
CA ASP A 134 22.65 6.96 23.82
C ASP A 134 22.04 6.55 25.17
N THR A 135 20.72 6.34 25.23
CA THR A 135 20.02 5.91 26.46
C THR A 135 19.97 4.40 26.62
N VAL A 136 20.07 3.65 25.51
CA VAL A 136 20.05 2.17 25.51
C VAL A 136 21.45 1.57 25.72
N ALA A 137 22.51 2.37 25.56
CA ALA A 137 23.90 1.96 25.74
C ALA A 137 24.43 2.15 27.18
N LYS A 138 23.55 2.46 28.15
CA LYS A 138 23.91 2.70 29.55
C LYS A 138 23.13 1.81 30.51
#